data_AF-A0A4Q9KCB6-F1
#
_entry.id   AF-A0A4Q9KCB6-F1
#
_cell.length_a   1.000
_cell.length_b   1.000
_cell.length_c   1.000
_cell.angle_alpha   90.00
_cell.angle_beta   90.00
_cell.angle_gamma   90.00
#
_symmetry.space_group_name_H-M   'P 1'
#
loop_
_entity.id
_entity.type
_entity.pdbx_description
1 polymer ?
#
loop_
_entity_poly.entity_id
_entity_poly.type
_entity_poly.pdbx_seq_one_letter_code
_entity_poly.pdbx_strand_id
1 'polypeptide(L)'
;MNHPISQAGYAMLTLVRQDSRDLEVAERKADRLEPDHYLQWVAEFADNHTLLRQAPPAEVAALMRSTNAHPEWLDDTDLLLKLQAGIKSQLSSLDTDTVLGDNSYVVEAVRHAQQPEVLVLRNALLQALDQAVNDAQVYSIDLVEALHERLAKRGFASHPYITAETIPPTVASATPRPAPGGTQVEAGRGVAR
;
A
#
# COMPACT_ATOMS: atom_id res chain seq x y z
N MET A 1 28.07 -14.22 5.66
CA MET A 1 27.46 -13.01 6.27
C MET A 1 25.99 -13.02 5.91
N ASN A 2 25.10 -13.21 6.89
CA ASN A 2 23.66 -13.13 6.68
C ASN A 2 23.28 -11.64 6.67
N HIS A 3 22.89 -11.10 5.52
CA HIS A 3 22.29 -9.77 5.49
C HIS A 3 20.92 -9.86 6.16
N PRO A 4 20.65 -9.11 7.25
CA PRO A 4 19.32 -9.05 7.82
C PRO A 4 18.38 -8.46 6.76
N ILE A 5 17.28 -9.15 6.48
CA ILE A 5 16.21 -8.66 5.61
C ILE A 5 15.76 -7.30 6.18
N SER A 6 15.84 -6.24 5.36
CA SER A 6 15.43 -4.90 5.75
C SER A 6 13.94 -4.89 6.15
N GLN A 7 13.49 -3.91 6.93
CA GLN A 7 12.07 -3.77 7.25
C GLN A 7 11.20 -3.67 5.99
N ALA A 8 11.73 -3.06 4.91
CA ALA A 8 11.12 -3.05 3.60
C ALA A 8 10.99 -4.46 3.00
N GLY A 9 12.04 -5.29 3.11
CA GLY A 9 11.99 -6.69 2.68
C GLY A 9 10.96 -7.53 3.44
N TYR A 10 10.78 -7.30 4.75
CA TYR A 10 9.74 -7.95 5.55
C TYR A 10 8.33 -7.51 5.14
N ALA A 11 8.12 -6.22 4.88
CA ALA A 11 6.84 -5.71 4.39
C ALA A 11 6.49 -6.31 3.03
N MET A 12 7.46 -6.40 2.11
CA MET A 12 7.29 -7.02 0.79
C MET A 12 6.94 -8.50 0.89
N LEU A 13 7.62 -9.27 1.73
CA LEU A 13 7.29 -10.68 1.95
C LEU A 13 5.89 -10.88 2.54
N THR A 14 5.44 -9.96 3.39
CA THR A 14 4.10 -10.01 3.97
C THR A 14 3.03 -9.73 2.92
N LEU A 15 3.25 -8.73 2.05
CA LEU A 15 2.38 -8.42 0.93
C LEU A 15 2.27 -9.58 -0.06
N VAL A 16 3.39 -10.19 -0.46
CA VAL A 16 3.40 -11.35 -1.38
C VAL A 16 2.61 -12.53 -0.80
N ARG A 17 2.76 -12.81 0.50
CA ARG A 17 2.00 -13.88 1.16
C ARG A 17 0.50 -13.58 1.21
N GLN A 18 0.13 -12.32 1.41
CA GLN A 18 -1.26 -11.90 1.39
C GLN A 18 -1.84 -12.05 -0.02
N ASP A 19 -1.11 -11.56 -1.04
CA ASP A 19 -1.48 -11.68 -2.45
C ASP A 19 -1.70 -13.14 -2.86
N SER A 20 -0.82 -14.06 -2.46
CA SER A 20 -0.99 -15.49 -2.73
C SER A 20 -2.25 -16.06 -2.09
N ARG A 21 -2.56 -15.68 -0.84
CA ARG A 21 -3.79 -16.14 -0.16
C ARG A 21 -5.04 -15.60 -0.83
N ASP A 22 -5.04 -14.33 -1.20
CA ASP A 22 -6.18 -13.70 -1.85
C ASP A 22 -6.44 -14.33 -3.22
N LEU A 23 -5.38 -14.69 -3.95
CA LEU A 23 -5.47 -15.47 -5.19
C LEU A 23 -6.07 -16.85 -4.94
N GLU A 24 -5.55 -17.62 -3.96
CA GLU A 24 -6.09 -18.95 -3.63
C GLU A 24 -7.56 -18.90 -3.21
N VAL A 25 -8.00 -17.82 -2.57
CA VAL A 25 -9.41 -17.60 -2.22
C VAL A 25 -10.24 -17.30 -3.47
N ALA A 26 -9.74 -16.45 -4.36
CA ALA A 26 -10.42 -16.09 -5.61
C ALA A 26 -10.53 -17.29 -6.56
N GLU A 27 -9.47 -18.08 -6.72
CA GLU A 27 -9.45 -19.30 -7.53
C GLU A 27 -10.46 -20.33 -6.99
N ARG A 28 -10.43 -20.61 -5.68
CA ARG A 28 -11.42 -21.51 -5.06
C ARG A 28 -12.85 -21.00 -5.18
N LYS A 29 -13.05 -19.68 -5.23
CA LYS A 29 -14.37 -19.10 -5.46
C LYS A 29 -14.82 -19.36 -6.89
N ALA A 30 -13.94 -19.14 -7.89
CA ALA A 30 -14.21 -19.41 -9.29
C ALA A 30 -14.51 -20.90 -9.54
N ASP A 31 -13.71 -21.81 -8.99
CA ASP A 31 -13.86 -23.27 -9.16
C ASP A 31 -15.15 -23.83 -8.55
N ARG A 32 -15.78 -23.09 -7.63
CA ARG A 32 -17.04 -23.49 -6.96
C ARG A 32 -18.27 -22.90 -7.62
N LEU A 33 -18.12 -22.05 -8.64
CA LEU A 33 -19.25 -21.50 -9.36
C LEU A 33 -19.92 -22.61 -10.16
N GLU A 34 -21.26 -22.64 -10.13
CA GLU A 34 -22.01 -23.45 -11.07
C GLU A 34 -21.82 -22.90 -12.50
N PRO A 35 -21.91 -23.75 -13.54
CA PRO A 35 -21.63 -23.33 -14.92
C PRO A 35 -22.37 -22.07 -15.37
N ASP A 36 -23.67 -21.95 -15.05
CA ASP A 36 -24.48 -20.78 -15.41
C ASP A 36 -23.96 -19.50 -14.73
N HIS A 37 -23.59 -19.59 -13.44
CA HIS A 37 -23.03 -18.47 -12.69
C HIS A 37 -21.61 -18.12 -13.15
N TYR A 38 -20.82 -19.11 -13.57
CA TYR A 38 -19.50 -18.90 -14.15
C TYR A 38 -19.60 -18.14 -15.48
N LEU A 39 -20.50 -18.55 -16.37
CA LEU A 39 -20.76 -17.87 -17.64
C LEU A 39 -21.22 -16.43 -17.42
N GLN A 40 -22.12 -16.21 -16.47
CA GLN A 40 -22.58 -14.86 -16.12
C GLN A 40 -21.43 -13.99 -15.60
N TRP A 41 -20.61 -14.52 -14.69
CA TRP A 41 -19.44 -13.80 -14.15
C TRP A 41 -18.44 -13.43 -15.26
N VAL A 42 -18.13 -14.36 -16.16
CA VAL A 42 -17.28 -14.09 -17.33
C VAL A 42 -17.91 -13.03 -18.25
N ALA A 43 -19.23 -13.08 -18.46
CA ALA A 43 -19.95 -12.12 -19.27
C ALA A 43 -19.94 -10.70 -18.68
N GLU A 44 -19.99 -10.54 -17.37
CA GLU A 44 -19.85 -9.23 -16.73
C GLU A 44 -18.52 -8.55 -17.11
N PHE A 45 -17.42 -9.30 -17.11
CA PHE A 45 -16.10 -8.77 -17.51
C PHE A 45 -15.99 -8.54 -19.02
N ALA A 46 -16.63 -9.38 -19.84
CA ALA A 46 -16.62 -9.25 -21.29
C ALA A 46 -17.49 -8.08 -21.79
N ASP A 47 -18.62 -7.80 -21.13
CA ASP A 47 -19.51 -6.71 -21.50
C ASP A 47 -19.06 -5.36 -20.91
N ASN A 48 -18.40 -5.38 -19.74
CA ASN A 48 -17.85 -4.20 -19.11
C ASN A 48 -16.34 -4.34 -18.84
N HIS A 49 -15.55 -4.06 -19.88
CA HIS A 49 -14.09 -4.11 -19.80
C HIS A 49 -13.50 -3.19 -18.70
N THR A 50 -14.21 -2.16 -18.24
CA THR A 50 -13.69 -1.29 -17.16
C THR A 50 -13.56 -2.04 -15.83
N LEU A 51 -14.32 -3.11 -15.63
CA LEU A 51 -14.19 -3.99 -14.45
C LEU A 51 -12.81 -4.63 -14.37
N LEU A 52 -12.15 -4.91 -15.49
CA LEU A 52 -10.78 -5.43 -15.50
C LEU A 52 -9.78 -4.48 -14.84
N ARG A 53 -10.07 -3.17 -14.76
CA ARG A 53 -9.23 -2.18 -14.05
C ARG A 53 -9.65 -1.91 -12.61
N GLN A 54 -10.89 -2.21 -12.27
CA GLN A 54 -11.49 -1.84 -10.99
C GLN A 54 -11.58 -3.02 -10.02
N ALA A 55 -11.74 -4.24 -10.55
CA ALA A 55 -11.83 -5.44 -9.75
C ALA A 55 -10.51 -5.72 -9.01
N PRO A 56 -10.57 -6.41 -7.85
CA PRO A 56 -9.38 -6.85 -7.13
C PRO A 56 -8.39 -7.58 -8.06
N PRO A 57 -7.08 -7.30 -7.97
CA PRO A 57 -6.10 -7.94 -8.85
C PRO A 57 -6.12 -9.49 -8.76
N ALA A 58 -6.39 -10.02 -7.56
CA ALA A 58 -6.54 -11.46 -7.34
C ALA A 58 -7.77 -12.06 -8.05
N GLU A 59 -8.86 -11.31 -8.17
CA GLU A 59 -10.06 -11.75 -8.88
C GLU A 59 -9.83 -11.78 -10.39
N VAL A 60 -9.19 -10.76 -10.94
CA VAL A 60 -8.82 -10.72 -12.36
C VAL A 60 -7.79 -11.81 -12.70
N ALA A 61 -6.82 -12.06 -11.81
CA ALA A 61 -5.90 -13.18 -11.94
C ALA A 61 -6.63 -14.53 -11.96
N ALA A 62 -7.56 -14.74 -11.02
CA ALA A 62 -8.37 -15.96 -10.96
C ALA A 62 -9.23 -16.14 -12.22
N LEU A 63 -9.85 -15.08 -12.74
CA LEU A 63 -10.60 -15.08 -14.00
C LEU A 63 -9.72 -15.54 -15.18
N MET A 64 -8.52 -14.97 -15.30
CA MET A 64 -7.60 -15.32 -16.39
C MET A 64 -7.12 -16.77 -16.29
N ARG A 65 -6.89 -17.26 -15.07
CA ARG A 65 -6.46 -18.65 -14.85
C ARG A 65 -7.60 -19.64 -15.04
N SER A 66 -8.79 -19.36 -14.55
CA SER A 66 -9.95 -20.25 -14.68
C SER A 66 -10.38 -20.37 -16.15
N THR A 67 -10.39 -19.27 -16.90
CA THR A 67 -10.73 -19.26 -18.33
C THR A 67 -9.70 -20.02 -19.18
N ASN A 68 -8.43 -20.02 -18.78
CA ASN A 68 -7.39 -20.81 -19.45
C ASN A 68 -7.36 -22.29 -19.00
N ALA A 69 -7.68 -22.58 -17.73
CA ALA A 69 -7.70 -23.93 -17.18
C ALA A 69 -8.93 -24.73 -17.64
N HIS A 70 -10.05 -24.06 -17.87
CA HIS A 70 -11.34 -24.65 -18.20
C HIS A 70 -11.98 -24.00 -19.44
N PRO A 71 -11.34 -24.06 -20.62
CA PRO A 71 -11.94 -23.53 -21.85
C PRO A 71 -13.26 -24.22 -22.19
N GLU A 72 -13.47 -25.47 -21.75
CA GLU A 72 -14.68 -26.25 -21.96
C GLU A 72 -15.88 -25.80 -21.12
N TRP A 73 -15.68 -24.96 -20.09
CA TRP A 73 -16.79 -24.37 -19.33
C TRP A 73 -17.41 -23.16 -20.05
N LEU A 74 -16.78 -22.71 -21.14
CA LEU A 74 -17.21 -21.60 -21.98
C LEU A 74 -17.65 -22.13 -23.35
N ASP A 75 -18.91 -22.56 -23.44
CA ASP A 75 -19.50 -22.99 -24.71
C ASP A 75 -19.63 -21.85 -25.74
N ASP A 76 -19.58 -20.59 -25.28
CA ASP A 76 -19.63 -19.39 -26.12
C ASP A 76 -18.22 -18.89 -26.51
N THR A 77 -17.80 -19.25 -27.73
CA THR A 77 -16.50 -18.81 -28.29
C THR A 77 -16.43 -17.30 -28.51
N ASP A 78 -17.56 -16.64 -28.82
CA ASP A 78 -17.58 -15.18 -29.03
C ASP A 78 -17.36 -14.45 -27.70
N LEU A 79 -17.88 -15.00 -26.61
CA LEU A 79 -17.66 -14.49 -25.25
C LEU A 79 -16.18 -14.53 -24.86
N LEU A 80 -15.51 -15.66 -25.09
CA LEU A 80 -14.08 -15.83 -24.82
C LEU A 80 -13.25 -14.82 -25.62
N LEU A 81 -13.55 -14.64 -26.91
CA LEU A 81 -12.85 -13.70 -27.78
C LEU A 81 -13.05 -12.24 -27.33
N LYS A 82 -14.27 -11.87 -26.92
CA LYS A 82 -14.56 -10.54 -26.35
C LYS A 82 -13.75 -10.31 -25.08
N LEU A 83 -13.75 -11.27 -24.14
CA LEU A 83 -12.96 -11.17 -22.92
C LEU A 83 -11.47 -10.98 -23.21
N GLN A 84 -10.89 -11.80 -24.09
CA GLN A 84 -9.48 -11.71 -24.46
C GLN A 84 -9.15 -10.35 -25.11
N ALA A 85 -10.03 -9.84 -25.96
CA ALA A 85 -9.88 -8.50 -26.53
C ALA A 85 -9.94 -7.40 -25.45
N GLY A 86 -10.85 -7.54 -24.48
CA GLY A 86 -10.96 -6.67 -23.30
C GLY A 86 -9.70 -6.66 -22.45
N ILE A 87 -9.17 -7.84 -22.10
CA ILE A 87 -7.92 -8.01 -21.35
C ILE A 87 -6.77 -7.34 -22.10
N LYS A 88 -6.59 -7.63 -23.39
CA LYS A 88 -5.51 -7.03 -24.19
C LYS A 88 -5.64 -5.49 -24.30
N SER A 89 -6.86 -4.98 -24.39
CA SER A 89 -7.13 -3.55 -24.48
C SER A 89 -6.88 -2.82 -23.16
N GLN A 90 -7.31 -3.41 -22.04
CA GLN A 90 -7.28 -2.74 -20.74
C GLN A 90 -5.99 -2.97 -19.96
N LEU A 91 -5.40 -4.15 -20.12
CA LEU A 91 -4.23 -4.66 -19.39
C LEU A 91 -3.09 -4.93 -20.37
N SER A 92 -2.81 -3.99 -21.28
CA SER A 92 -1.90 -4.19 -22.42
C SER A 92 -0.44 -4.50 -22.05
N SER A 93 -0.02 -4.18 -20.83
CA SER A 93 1.31 -4.51 -20.29
C SER A 93 1.38 -5.87 -19.60
N LEU A 94 0.26 -6.58 -19.47
CA LEU A 94 0.18 -7.88 -18.83
C LEU A 94 0.66 -8.96 -19.78
N ASP A 95 1.74 -9.63 -19.42
CA ASP A 95 2.16 -10.86 -20.08
C ASP A 95 1.31 -12.04 -19.58
N THR A 96 0.54 -12.65 -20.47
CA THR A 96 -0.31 -13.79 -20.16
C THR A 96 0.48 -15.01 -19.68
N ASP A 97 1.72 -15.18 -20.13
CA ASP A 97 2.57 -16.30 -19.67
C ASP A 97 2.96 -16.11 -18.18
N THR A 98 3.16 -14.87 -17.75
CA THR A 98 3.39 -14.53 -16.35
C THR A 98 2.17 -14.86 -15.48
N VAL A 99 0.95 -14.66 -15.99
CA VAL A 99 -0.30 -14.96 -15.26
C VAL A 99 -0.54 -16.45 -15.07
N LEU A 100 -0.03 -17.29 -15.99
CA LEU A 100 -0.15 -18.74 -15.90
C LEU A 100 1.00 -19.39 -15.10
N GLY A 101 2.01 -18.61 -14.70
CA GLY A 101 3.18 -19.06 -13.94
C GLY A 101 2.99 -19.09 -12.41
N ASP A 102 4.01 -18.67 -11.65
CA ASP A 102 4.02 -18.76 -10.19
C ASP A 102 2.99 -17.84 -9.49
N ASN A 103 2.20 -18.43 -8.57
CA ASN A 103 1.14 -17.74 -7.80
C ASN A 103 1.58 -16.44 -7.12
N SER A 104 2.84 -16.38 -6.68
CA SER A 104 3.40 -15.28 -5.92
C SER A 104 3.47 -13.96 -6.70
N TYR A 105 3.53 -14.02 -8.04
CA TYR A 105 3.81 -12.87 -8.90
C TYR A 105 2.64 -12.45 -9.76
N VAL A 106 1.62 -13.30 -9.89
CA VAL A 106 0.48 -13.02 -10.78
C VAL A 106 -0.34 -11.83 -10.33
N VAL A 107 -0.69 -11.77 -9.03
CA VAL A 107 -1.49 -10.67 -8.48
C VAL A 107 -0.78 -9.33 -8.65
N GLU A 108 0.54 -9.33 -8.46
CA GLU A 108 1.38 -8.17 -8.68
C GLU A 108 1.43 -7.78 -10.17
N ALA A 109 1.60 -8.75 -11.08
CA ALA A 109 1.58 -8.48 -12.53
C ALA A 109 0.22 -7.91 -12.99
N VAL A 110 -0.89 -8.42 -12.48
CA VAL A 110 -2.22 -7.90 -12.77
C VAL A 110 -2.39 -6.49 -12.20
N ARG A 111 -2.01 -6.27 -10.93
CA ARG A 111 -2.03 -4.94 -10.30
C ARG A 111 -1.21 -3.93 -11.11
N HIS A 112 -0.04 -4.36 -11.58
CA HIS A 112 0.84 -3.60 -12.43
C HIS A 112 0.15 -3.19 -13.74
N ALA A 113 -0.56 -4.11 -14.38
CA ALA A 113 -1.29 -3.83 -15.61
C ALA A 113 -2.53 -2.95 -15.40
N GLN A 114 -3.18 -3.06 -14.24
CA GLN A 114 -4.34 -2.23 -13.87
C GLN A 114 -3.93 -0.78 -13.56
N GLN A 115 -2.77 -0.58 -12.93
CA GLN A 115 -2.33 0.73 -12.42
C GLN A 115 -0.86 1.02 -12.76
N PRO A 116 -0.51 1.20 -14.05
CA PRO A 116 0.87 1.38 -14.48
C PRO A 116 1.53 2.63 -13.86
N GLU A 117 0.75 3.69 -13.63
CA GLU A 117 1.23 4.93 -13.01
C GLU A 117 1.62 4.74 -11.54
N VAL A 118 0.88 3.91 -10.80
CA VAL A 118 1.16 3.61 -9.39
C VAL A 118 2.47 2.82 -9.24
N LEU A 119 2.87 2.06 -10.25
CA LEU A 119 4.17 1.39 -10.26
C LEU A 119 5.34 2.33 -10.39
N VAL A 120 5.20 3.35 -11.24
CA VAL A 120 6.23 4.37 -11.39
C VAL A 120 6.46 5.03 -10.03
N LEU A 121 5.38 5.34 -9.32
CA LEU A 121 5.44 5.88 -7.96
C LEU A 121 6.05 4.89 -6.96
N ARG A 122 5.59 3.64 -6.92
CA ARG A 122 6.07 2.62 -5.99
C ARG A 122 7.55 2.31 -6.20
N ASN A 123 7.99 2.11 -7.45
CA ASN A 123 9.39 1.88 -7.78
C ASN A 123 10.25 3.09 -7.43
N ALA A 124 9.73 4.31 -7.65
CA ALA A 124 10.44 5.52 -7.24
C ALA A 124 10.59 5.63 -5.72
N LEU A 125 9.55 5.27 -4.95
CA LEU A 125 9.55 5.24 -3.49
C LEU A 125 10.53 4.18 -2.95
N LEU A 126 10.48 2.96 -3.47
CA LEU A 126 11.37 1.88 -3.05
C LEU A 126 12.83 2.22 -3.30
N GLN A 127 13.15 2.72 -4.49
CA GLN A 127 14.52 3.17 -4.79
C GLN A 127 14.94 4.37 -3.94
N ALA A 128 14.02 5.29 -3.63
CA ALA A 128 14.32 6.40 -2.73
C ALA A 128 14.59 5.91 -1.30
N LEU A 129 13.83 4.92 -0.81
CA LEU A 129 14.02 4.31 0.50
C LEU A 129 15.33 3.53 0.60
N ASP A 130 15.66 2.71 -0.39
CA ASP A 130 16.92 1.97 -0.41
C ASP A 130 18.12 2.92 -0.39
N GLN A 131 18.05 3.99 -1.18
CA GLN A 131 19.10 5.00 -1.20
C GLN A 131 19.15 5.77 0.14
N ALA A 132 18.00 6.10 0.73
CA ALA A 132 17.93 6.79 2.02
C ALA A 132 18.49 5.95 3.17
N VAL A 133 18.23 4.63 3.19
CA VAL A 133 18.82 3.70 4.15
C VAL A 133 20.34 3.66 3.99
N ASN A 134 20.84 3.61 2.76
CA ASN A 134 22.27 3.65 2.50
C ASN A 134 22.89 4.98 2.96
N ASP A 135 22.26 6.11 2.65
CA ASP A 135 22.75 7.43 3.05
C ASP A 135 22.75 7.59 4.58
N ALA A 136 21.72 7.11 5.27
CA ALA A 136 21.65 7.10 6.74
C ALA A 136 22.78 6.25 7.36
N GLN A 137 23.14 5.13 6.72
CA GLN A 137 24.24 4.28 7.17
C GLN A 137 25.62 4.89 6.90
N VAL A 138 25.83 5.51 5.74
CA VAL A 138 27.13 6.06 5.32
C VAL A 138 27.40 7.42 5.96
N TYR A 139 26.38 8.27 6.03
CA TYR A 139 26.52 9.67 6.45
C TYR A 139 25.94 9.95 7.85
N SER A 140 25.38 8.95 8.53
CA SER A 140 24.75 9.10 9.86
C SER A 140 23.66 10.18 9.90
N ILE A 141 22.97 10.38 8.78
CA ILE A 141 21.83 11.30 8.66
C ILE A 141 20.53 10.61 9.08
N ASP A 142 19.53 11.39 9.49
CA ASP A 142 18.22 10.86 9.82
C ASP A 142 17.54 10.23 8.59
N LEU A 143 16.91 9.06 8.77
CA LEU A 143 16.32 8.31 7.66
C LEU A 143 15.14 9.05 7.02
N VAL A 144 14.38 9.82 7.80
CA VAL A 144 13.23 10.58 7.29
C VAL A 144 13.74 11.75 6.45
N GLU A 145 14.78 12.44 6.91
CA GLU A 145 15.45 13.50 6.16
C GLU A 145 16.06 12.98 4.85
N ALA A 146 16.79 11.87 4.92
CA ALA A 146 17.37 11.20 3.75
C ALA A 146 16.30 10.78 2.73
N LEU A 147 15.19 10.20 3.19
CA LEU A 147 14.08 9.79 2.34
C LEU A 147 13.41 11.01 1.68
N HIS A 148 13.20 12.08 2.44
CA HIS A 148 12.60 13.31 1.92
C HIS A 148 13.45 13.92 0.80
N GLU A 149 14.77 14.03 0.98
CA GLU A 149 15.66 14.50 -0.07
C GLU A 149 15.59 13.66 -1.34
N ARG A 150 15.53 12.33 -1.19
CA ARG A 150 15.51 11.40 -2.33
C ARG A 150 14.19 11.47 -3.09
N LEU A 151 13.07 11.67 -2.39
CA LEU A 151 11.77 11.88 -3.02
C LEU A 151 11.67 13.26 -3.70
N ALA A 152 12.22 14.31 -3.07
CA ALA A 152 12.27 15.65 -3.66
C ALA A 152 13.13 15.68 -4.94
N LYS A 153 14.32 15.06 -4.94
CA LYS A 153 15.19 14.94 -6.12
C LYS A 153 14.53 14.22 -7.29
N ARG A 154 13.52 13.39 -7.01
CA ARG A 154 12.75 12.62 -8.01
C ARG A 154 11.43 13.30 -8.41
N GLY A 155 11.14 14.49 -7.88
CA GLY A 155 9.92 15.24 -8.19
C GLY A 155 8.66 14.73 -7.47
N PHE A 156 8.80 13.85 -6.49
CA PHE A 156 7.68 13.28 -5.72
C PHE A 156 7.41 14.01 -4.40
N ALA A 157 8.23 14.98 -4.03
CA ALA A 157 7.96 15.90 -2.93
C ALA A 157 8.03 17.35 -3.45
N SER A 158 6.92 18.08 -3.36
CA SER A 158 6.93 19.54 -3.38
C SER A 158 7.57 20.02 -2.07
N HIS A 159 8.66 20.77 -2.15
CA HIS A 159 9.13 21.53 -0.99
C HIS A 159 7.98 22.46 -0.57
N PRO A 160 7.43 22.26 0.64
CA PRO A 160 7.89 23.10 1.74
C PRO A 160 7.85 22.38 3.10
N TYR A 161 8.98 22.35 3.81
CA TYR A 161 8.88 22.58 5.25
C TYR A 161 9.32 24.01 5.51
N ILE A 162 8.30 24.78 5.86
CA ILE A 162 8.40 26.00 6.64
C ILE A 162 9.36 25.72 7.80
N THR A 163 10.35 26.60 7.88
CA THR A 163 11.21 26.92 9.03
C THR A 163 10.79 26.30 10.35
N ALA A 164 11.78 25.75 11.06
CA ALA A 164 11.80 25.66 12.50
C ALA A 164 10.98 26.79 13.13
N GLU A 165 9.77 26.48 13.61
CA GLU A 165 9.25 27.22 14.74
C GLU A 165 10.20 26.89 15.88
N THR A 166 11.12 27.82 16.11
CA THR A 166 11.81 27.97 17.37
C THR A 166 10.70 28.08 18.40
N ILE A 167 10.34 26.97 19.04
CA ILE A 167 9.54 27.00 20.25
C ILE A 167 10.38 27.86 21.21
N PRO A 168 9.95 29.09 21.57
CA PRO A 168 10.65 29.82 22.60
C PRO A 168 10.67 28.90 23.83
N PRO A 169 11.79 28.77 24.55
CA PRO A 169 11.85 27.86 25.68
C PRO A 169 10.66 28.15 26.60
N THR A 170 9.71 27.22 26.66
CA THR A 170 8.62 27.26 27.62
C THR A 170 9.29 27.31 28.98
N VAL A 171 9.25 28.49 29.59
CA VAL A 171 9.65 28.70 30.96
C VAL A 171 8.85 27.67 31.75
N ALA A 172 9.56 26.70 32.32
CA ALA A 172 8.97 25.72 33.21
C ALA A 172 8.09 26.48 34.20
N SER A 173 6.83 26.04 34.34
CA SER A 173 5.92 26.55 35.35
C SER A 173 6.57 26.43 36.72
N ALA A 174 7.15 27.52 37.20
CA ALA A 174 7.56 27.67 38.58
C ALA A 174 6.27 27.81 39.39
N THR A 175 5.78 26.68 39.89
CA THR A 175 4.81 26.65 40.98
C THR A 175 5.40 27.49 42.13
N PRO A 176 4.75 28.56 42.61
CA PRO A 176 5.26 29.26 43.77
C PRO A 176 5.13 28.33 44.98
N ARG A 177 6.28 27.85 45.48
CA ARG A 177 6.38 27.16 46.76
C ARG A 177 6.08 28.17 47.88
N PRO A 178 5.10 27.96 48.76
CA PRO A 178 4.93 28.81 49.94
C PRO A 178 6.12 28.59 50.88
N ALA A 179 6.78 29.69 51.26
CA ALA A 179 7.89 29.67 52.21
C ALA A 179 7.40 29.30 53.62
N PRO A 180 8.14 28.50 54.40
CA PRO A 180 7.80 28.20 55.77
C PRO A 180 8.41 29.26 56.72
N GLY A 181 7.58 29.78 57.64
CA GLY A 181 8.04 30.30 58.93
C GLY A 181 8.01 31.81 59.11
N GLY A 182 7.02 32.27 59.87
CA GLY A 182 6.96 33.60 60.47
C GLY A 182 5.72 33.72 61.35
N THR A 183 5.84 33.36 62.62
CA THR A 183 4.84 33.65 63.66
C THR A 183 5.02 35.07 64.18
N GLN A 184 3.92 35.65 64.70
CA GLN A 184 3.81 36.80 65.63
C GLN A 184 3.79 38.21 64.97
N VAL A 185 2.89 39.16 65.28
CA VAL A 185 1.99 39.38 66.44
C VAL A 185 0.79 40.29 66.06
N GLU A 186 -0.33 40.13 66.78
CA GLU A 186 -1.28 41.16 67.28
C GLU A 186 -2.11 42.05 66.33
N ALA A 187 -3.42 41.76 66.27
CA ALA A 187 -4.49 42.54 66.92
C ALA A 187 -5.80 41.76 66.69
N GLY A 188 -6.59 41.32 67.67
CA GLY A 188 -6.98 42.04 68.88
C GLY A 188 -8.33 42.72 68.64
N ARG A 189 -9.42 42.07 69.10
CA ARG A 189 -10.83 42.52 69.18
C ARG A 189 -11.59 42.66 67.86
N GLY A 190 -12.86 42.29 67.76
CA GLY A 190 -13.82 41.83 68.75
C GLY A 190 -15.21 41.79 68.11
N VAL A 191 -15.93 40.73 68.46
CA VAL A 191 -17.37 40.44 68.27
C VAL A 191 -18.28 41.67 68.35
N ALA A 192 -19.23 41.82 67.42
CA ALA A 192 -20.68 41.77 67.70
C ALA A 192 -21.54 42.11 66.47
N ARG A 193 -22.45 41.19 66.15
CA ARG A 193 -23.73 41.32 65.42
C ARG A 193 -23.72 41.81 63.97
#